data_AF-A0A0N4XSW7-F1
#
_entry.id   AF-A0A0N4XSW7-F1
#
_cell.length_a   1.000
_cell.length_b   1.000
_cell.length_c   1.000
_cell.angle_alpha   90.00
_cell.angle_beta   90.00
_cell.angle_gamma   90.00
#
_symmetry.space_group_name_H-M   'P 1'
#
loop_
_entity.id
_entity.type
_entity.pdbx_description
1 polymer ?
#
loop_
_entity_poly.entity_id
_entity_poly.type
_entity_poly.pdbx_seq_one_letter_code
_entity_poly.pdbx_strand_id
1 'polypeptide(L)'
;MPLIVIDITFVRLSTDGGNPCVHGLPVDGECQCEQDYTGRHCEKQKHCASFRRYRNGSCPSCVPGYYGDHCEEIHCVHGEPSRMETKCECEEPYSGTFCDELSTKRVYSYYNRRVCCFSEFLPQFWRLFEDCLNKIVFDRQLVHAA
;
A
#
# COMPACT_ATOMS: atom_id res chain seq x y z
N MET A 1 8.30 22.51 -54.01
CA MET A 1 9.39 22.21 -53.06
C MET A 1 10.12 23.52 -52.76
N PRO A 2 10.42 23.91 -51.51
CA PRO A 2 9.95 23.38 -50.22
C PRO A 2 9.20 24.43 -49.37
N LEU A 3 8.55 23.90 -48.33
CA LEU A 3 7.97 24.58 -47.18
C LEU A 3 9.08 25.10 -46.25
N ILE A 4 8.83 26.23 -45.59
CA ILE A 4 9.28 26.44 -44.21
C ILE A 4 8.04 26.82 -43.40
N VAL A 5 7.50 25.80 -42.74
CA VAL A 5 6.56 25.93 -41.62
C VAL A 5 7.37 26.42 -40.44
N ILE A 6 7.06 27.61 -39.94
CA ILE A 6 7.34 27.94 -38.55
C ILE A 6 5.97 28.06 -37.91
N ASP A 7 5.53 26.95 -37.34
CA ASP A 7 4.43 26.92 -36.38
C ASP A 7 4.93 27.69 -35.16
N ILE A 8 4.78 29.03 -35.23
CA ILE A 8 5.11 29.92 -34.13
C ILE A 8 4.02 29.71 -33.12
N THR A 9 4.25 28.70 -32.28
CA THR A 9 3.75 28.63 -30.92
C THR A 9 2.31 29.08 -30.86
N PHE A 10 1.42 28.14 -31.19
CA PHE A 10 0.37 27.80 -30.24
C PHE A 10 0.97 28.05 -28.85
N VAL A 11 0.71 29.23 -28.30
CA VAL A 11 0.89 29.49 -26.88
C VAL A 11 -0.16 28.57 -26.29
N ARG A 12 0.17 27.29 -26.20
CA ARG A 12 -0.25 26.48 -25.09
C ARG A 12 0.35 27.25 -23.95
N LEU A 13 -0.47 28.16 -23.40
CA LEU A 13 -0.69 28.19 -21.97
C LEU A 13 -0.96 26.72 -21.58
N SER A 14 0.10 25.93 -21.52
CA SER A 14 0.15 24.83 -20.59
C SER A 14 0.26 25.53 -19.25
N THR A 15 -0.88 26.03 -18.76
CA THR A 15 -1.27 25.81 -17.37
C THR A 15 -1.33 24.29 -17.17
N ASP A 16 -0.18 23.63 -17.26
CA ASP A 16 0.01 22.25 -16.83
C ASP A 16 0.66 22.30 -15.44
N GLY A 17 0.17 23.24 -14.62
CA GLY A 17 0.28 23.17 -13.18
C GLY A 17 -0.83 22.26 -12.71
N GLY A 18 -0.71 20.95 -12.99
CA GLY A 18 -1.60 19.96 -12.38
C GLY A 18 -1.60 20.19 -10.87
N ASN A 19 -2.79 20.17 -10.26
CA ASN A 19 -2.92 20.39 -8.82
C ASN A 19 -2.00 19.39 -8.08
N PRO A 20 -0.94 19.85 -7.38
CA PRO A 20 -0.03 18.95 -6.68
C PRO A 20 -0.66 18.41 -5.39
N CYS A 21 -1.86 18.86 -5.02
CA CYS A 21 -2.60 18.42 -3.85
C CYS A 21 -3.58 17.31 -4.26
N VAL A 22 -3.47 16.13 -3.64
CA VAL A 22 -4.31 14.97 -3.92
C VAL A 22 -5.72 15.17 -3.37
N HIS A 23 -5.84 15.55 -2.10
CA HIS A 23 -7.11 15.79 -1.39
C HIS A 23 -7.15 17.19 -0.77
N GLY A 24 -7.13 18.21 -1.63
CA GLY A 24 -7.12 19.59 -1.20
C GLY A 24 -6.94 20.58 -2.34
N LEU A 25 -6.79 21.85 -1.96
CA LEU A 25 -6.60 22.95 -2.90
C LEU A 25 -5.23 23.60 -2.69
N PRO A 26 -4.54 24.01 -3.77
CA PRO A 26 -3.31 24.77 -3.67
C PRO A 26 -3.65 26.21 -3.29
N VAL A 27 -3.11 26.68 -2.15
CA VAL A 27 -3.27 28.05 -1.64
C VAL A 27 -1.87 28.58 -1.34
N ASP A 28 -1.50 29.70 -1.98
CA ASP A 28 -0.20 30.36 -1.82
C ASP A 28 1.05 29.44 -2.01
N GLY A 29 0.93 28.41 -2.84
CA GLY A 29 2.01 27.45 -3.12
C GLY A 29 2.12 26.29 -2.13
N GLU A 30 1.21 26.22 -1.14
CA GLU A 30 1.06 25.09 -0.22
C GLU A 30 -0.29 24.39 -0.44
N CYS A 31 -0.42 23.15 0.05
CA CYS A 31 -1.66 22.41 -0.04
C CYS A 31 -2.52 22.62 1.20
N GLN A 32 -3.70 23.22 1.02
CA GLN A 32 -4.73 23.25 2.05
C GLN A 32 -5.56 21.96 1.97
N CYS A 33 -5.29 21.03 2.89
CA CYS A 33 -5.93 19.73 2.90
C CYS A 33 -7.38 19.77 3.39
N GLU A 34 -8.18 18.84 2.86
CA GLU A 34 -9.48 18.51 3.40
C GLU A 34 -9.39 18.01 4.86
N GLN A 35 -10.50 18.07 5.59
CA GLN A 35 -10.52 17.86 7.04
C GLN A 35 -9.92 16.51 7.46
N ASP A 36 -10.14 15.45 6.67
CA ASP A 36 -9.70 14.08 6.95
C ASP A 36 -8.40 13.69 6.23
N TYR A 37 -7.67 14.66 5.65
CA TYR A 37 -6.39 14.42 4.99
C TYR A 37 -5.27 15.30 5.55
N THR A 38 -4.03 14.83 5.40
CA THR A 38 -2.80 15.49 5.84
C THR A 38 -1.62 15.09 4.95
N GLY A 39 -0.45 15.66 5.23
CA GLY A 39 0.75 15.48 4.41
C GLY A 39 1.02 16.70 3.54
N ARG A 40 2.19 16.73 2.90
CA ARG A 40 2.63 17.87 2.09
C ARG A 40 1.73 18.10 0.88
N HIS A 41 1.18 17.02 0.35
CA HIS A 41 0.33 16.96 -0.82
C HIS A 41 -1.08 16.43 -0.48
N CYS A 42 -1.45 16.40 0.80
CA CYS A 42 -2.72 15.84 1.28
C CYS A 42 -2.92 14.37 0.86
N GLU A 43 -1.84 13.62 0.84
CA GLU A 43 -1.78 12.22 0.39
C GLU A 43 -2.15 11.22 1.50
N LYS A 44 -2.00 11.60 2.76
CA LYS A 44 -2.28 10.73 3.92
C LYS A 44 -3.68 10.96 4.47
N GLN A 45 -4.41 9.88 4.74
CA GLN A 45 -5.73 9.94 5.36
C GLN A 45 -5.60 9.90 6.89
N LYS A 46 -6.45 10.66 7.59
CA LYS A 46 -6.52 10.68 9.06
C LYS A 46 -7.46 9.58 9.56
N HIS A 47 -6.95 8.67 10.39
CA HIS A 47 -7.73 7.58 10.98
C HIS A 47 -8.05 7.83 12.46
N CYS A 48 -8.69 8.96 12.75
CA CYS A 48 -9.11 9.26 14.12
C CYS A 48 -10.31 8.39 14.54
N ALA A 49 -10.35 7.93 15.79
CA ALA A 49 -11.43 7.06 16.29
C ALA A 49 -12.79 7.74 16.49
N SER A 50 -12.83 9.08 16.48
CA SER A 50 -14.07 9.87 16.58
C SER A 50 -14.01 11.04 15.61
N PHE A 51 -15.10 11.78 15.41
CA PHE A 51 -15.11 13.01 14.60
C PHE A 51 -14.51 14.23 15.33
N ARG A 52 -14.16 14.11 16.62
CA ARG A 52 -13.60 15.22 17.40
C ARG A 52 -12.16 15.51 16.95
N ARG A 53 -11.79 16.79 16.87
CA ARG A 53 -10.43 17.25 16.54
C ARG A 53 -9.99 18.31 17.55
N TYR A 54 -8.70 18.35 17.85
CA TYR A 54 -8.11 19.46 18.58
C TYR A 54 -8.03 20.72 17.69
N ARG A 55 -7.73 21.88 18.28
CA ARG A 55 -7.68 23.16 17.54
C ARG A 55 -6.65 23.20 16.41
N ASN A 56 -5.57 22.44 16.55
CA ASN A 56 -4.54 22.22 15.53
C ASN A 56 -4.92 21.15 14.49
N GLY A 57 -6.13 20.57 14.57
CA GLY A 57 -6.59 19.51 13.69
C GLY A 57 -6.09 18.10 14.03
N SER A 58 -5.36 17.91 15.15
CA SER A 58 -4.92 16.58 15.59
C SER A 58 -6.06 15.74 16.18
N CYS A 59 -5.88 14.42 16.17
CA CYS A 59 -6.87 13.48 16.67
C CYS A 59 -6.76 13.33 18.20
N PRO A 60 -7.88 13.26 18.96
CA PRO A 60 -7.86 12.87 20.36
C PRO A 60 -7.41 11.42 20.59
N SER A 61 -7.74 10.53 19.65
CA SER A 61 -7.39 9.11 19.69
C SER A 61 -7.46 8.51 18.28
N CYS A 62 -6.64 7.49 18.01
CA CYS A 62 -6.61 6.78 16.73
C CYS A 62 -7.45 5.51 16.74
N VAL A 63 -7.93 5.11 15.57
CA VAL A 63 -8.44 3.75 15.35
C VAL A 63 -7.30 2.75 15.62
N PRO A 64 -7.58 1.57 16.22
CA PRO A 64 -6.54 0.56 16.44
C PRO A 64 -5.75 0.23 15.17
N GLY A 65 -4.42 0.16 15.29
CA GLY A 65 -3.50 -0.06 14.16
C GLY A 65 -3.00 1.21 13.47
N TYR A 66 -3.53 2.38 13.82
CA TYR A 66 -3.06 3.69 13.34
C TYR A 66 -2.43 4.52 14.46
N TYR A 67 -1.48 5.38 14.10
CA TYR A 67 -0.75 6.24 15.03
C TYR A 67 -0.28 7.54 14.38
N GLY A 68 0.33 8.43 15.18
CA GLY A 68 0.70 9.79 14.77
C GLY A 68 -0.24 10.85 15.37
N ASP A 69 0.09 12.13 15.20
CA ASP A 69 -0.70 13.23 15.74
C ASP A 69 -2.07 13.34 15.03
N HIS A 70 -2.12 12.99 13.75
CA HIS A 70 -3.33 12.98 12.93
C HIS A 70 -3.77 11.55 12.58
N CYS A 71 -3.23 10.52 13.24
CA CYS A 71 -3.49 9.11 12.95
C CYS A 71 -3.26 8.76 11.48
N GLU A 72 -2.21 9.32 10.91
CA GLU A 72 -1.85 9.29 9.49
C GLU A 72 -0.84 8.19 9.14
N GLU A 73 -0.28 7.54 10.16
CA GLU A 73 0.64 6.42 10.03
C GLU A 73 -0.07 5.11 10.37
N ILE A 74 0.30 4.04 9.66
CA ILE A 74 -0.28 2.70 9.81
C ILE A 74 0.79 1.71 10.29
N HIS A 75 0.42 0.86 11.24
CA HIS A 75 1.29 -0.22 11.71
C HIS A 75 1.06 -1.49 10.88
N CYS A 76 2.09 -1.91 10.14
CA CYS A 76 2.06 -3.13 9.32
C CYS A 76 2.76 -4.28 10.06
N VAL A 77 2.10 -5.43 10.19
CA VAL A 77 2.66 -6.61 10.87
C VAL A 77 3.64 -7.37 9.97
N HIS A 78 3.27 -7.63 8.71
CA HIS A 78 4.10 -8.30 7.71
C HIS A 78 4.17 -7.50 6.41
N GLY A 79 4.95 -6.43 6.42
CA GLY A 79 5.17 -5.56 5.27
C GLY A 79 5.62 -4.16 5.67
N GLU A 80 5.56 -3.24 4.72
CA GLU A 80 5.97 -1.85 4.92
C GLU A 80 4.81 -0.88 4.65
N PRO A 81 4.76 0.27 5.35
CA PRO A 81 3.79 1.31 5.04
C PRO A 81 4.09 1.95 3.69
N SER A 82 3.05 2.17 2.89
CA SER A 82 3.18 2.85 1.60
C SER A 82 3.56 4.32 1.78
N ARG A 83 4.39 4.84 0.88
CA ARG A 83 4.81 6.24 0.92
C ARG A 83 3.75 7.21 0.41
N MET A 84 2.79 6.72 -0.35
CA MET A 84 1.81 7.56 -1.07
C MET A 84 0.43 7.56 -0.42
N GLU A 85 0.12 6.56 0.41
CA GLU A 85 -1.19 6.36 1.01
C GLU A 85 -1.01 5.75 2.40
N THR A 86 -2.02 5.92 3.27
CA THR A 86 -2.03 5.30 4.61
C THR A 86 -2.48 3.83 4.53
N LYS A 87 -1.69 3.01 3.83
CA LYS A 87 -1.92 1.55 3.64
C LYS A 87 -0.63 0.76 3.79
N CYS A 88 -0.76 -0.53 4.08
CA CYS A 88 0.37 -1.45 4.10
C CYS A 88 0.57 -2.14 2.74
N GLU A 89 1.83 -2.25 2.33
CA GLU A 89 2.29 -3.10 1.23
C GLU A 89 2.73 -4.44 1.82
N CYS A 90 1.82 -5.43 1.80
CA CYS A 90 2.04 -6.71 2.46
C CYS A 90 3.04 -7.60 1.73
N GLU A 91 3.87 -8.30 2.51
CA GLU A 91 4.69 -9.39 2.01
C GLU A 91 3.82 -10.62 1.71
N GLU A 92 4.01 -11.25 0.54
CA GLU A 92 3.32 -12.50 0.26
C GLU A 92 3.77 -13.61 1.24
N PRO A 93 2.86 -14.45 1.76
CA PRO A 93 1.45 -14.59 1.39
C PRO A 93 0.45 -13.81 2.29
N TYR A 94 0.92 -12.90 3.14
CA TYR A 94 0.09 -12.15 4.09
C TYR A 94 -0.83 -11.15 3.39
N SER A 95 -1.87 -10.73 4.10
CA SER A 95 -2.91 -9.82 3.62
C SER A 95 -3.64 -9.11 4.75
N GLY A 96 -4.71 -8.37 4.42
CA GLY A 96 -5.45 -7.55 5.37
C GLY A 96 -4.93 -6.12 5.38
N THR A 97 -5.65 -5.23 6.06
CA THR A 97 -5.29 -3.81 6.15
C THR A 97 -3.95 -3.59 6.84
N PHE A 98 -3.64 -4.42 7.85
CA PHE A 98 -2.41 -4.36 8.65
C PHE A 98 -1.43 -5.49 8.33
N CYS A 99 -1.67 -6.26 7.26
CA CYS A 99 -0.86 -7.42 6.87
C CYS A 99 -0.75 -8.51 7.95
N ASP A 100 -1.80 -8.70 8.74
CA ASP A 100 -1.89 -9.67 9.82
C ASP A 100 -2.74 -10.90 9.46
N GLU A 101 -3.41 -10.88 8.31
CA GLU A 101 -4.23 -11.99 7.85
C GLU A 101 -3.42 -12.98 7.02
N LEU A 102 -3.56 -14.27 7.34
CA LEU A 102 -2.98 -15.37 6.58
C LEU A 102 -4.08 -16.35 6.20
N SER A 103 -4.48 -16.35 4.92
CA SER A 103 -5.50 -17.29 4.43
C SER A 103 -4.89 -18.50 3.74
N THR A 104 -5.45 -19.68 4.04
CA THR A 104 -5.08 -20.96 3.44
C THR A 104 -5.03 -20.91 1.91
N LYS A 105 -6.00 -20.21 1.28
CA LYS A 105 -6.03 -20.00 -0.18
C LYS A 105 -4.80 -19.24 -0.69
N ARG A 106 -4.39 -18.16 -0.01
CA ARG A 106 -3.20 -17.38 -0.40
C ARG A 106 -1.92 -18.17 -0.19
N VAL A 107 -1.81 -18.87 0.93
CA VAL A 107 -0.66 -19.75 1.24
C VAL A 107 -0.49 -20.82 0.15
N TYR A 108 -1.55 -21.57 -0.15
CA TYR A 108 -1.49 -22.59 -1.20
C TYR A 108 -1.20 -21.98 -2.57
N SER A 109 -1.86 -20.87 -2.92
CA SER A 109 -1.63 -20.22 -4.21
C SER A 109 -0.18 -19.75 -4.37
N TYR A 110 0.41 -19.15 -3.34
CA TYR A 110 1.79 -18.69 -3.32
C TYR A 110 2.79 -19.84 -3.49
N TYR A 111 2.67 -20.89 -2.67
CA TYR A 111 3.58 -22.03 -2.75
C TYR A 111 3.40 -22.83 -4.05
N ASN A 112 2.17 -23.04 -4.51
CA ASN A 112 1.92 -23.72 -5.79
C ASN A 112 2.53 -22.96 -6.96
N ARG A 113 2.41 -21.62 -7.01
CA ARG A 113 3.08 -20.80 -8.03
C ARG A 113 4.59 -20.97 -7.99
N ARG A 114 5.20 -20.96 -6.80
CA ARG A 114 6.66 -21.12 -6.64
C ARG A 114 7.13 -22.51 -7.07
N VAL A 115 6.41 -23.57 -6.70
CA VAL A 115 6.76 -24.94 -7.13
C VAL A 115 6.64 -25.12 -8.64
N CYS A 116 5.60 -24.56 -9.27
CA CYS A 116 5.46 -24.59 -10.74
C CYS A 116 6.62 -23.88 -11.46
N CYS A 117 7.21 -22.84 -10.88
CA CYS A 117 8.38 -22.17 -11.46
C CYS A 117 9.68 -22.95 -11.25
N PHE A 118 9.76 -23.85 -10.26
CA PHE A 118 10.96 -24.66 -9.99
C PHE A 118 10.99 -26.01 -10.73
N SER A 119 9.89 -26.46 -11.33
CA SER A 119 9.87 -27.72 -12.09
C SER A 119 10.63 -27.68 -13.43
N GLU A 120 11.11 -26.51 -13.87
CA GLU A 120 11.92 -26.38 -15.10
C GLU A 120 13.44 -26.35 -14.87
N PHE A 121 13.93 -26.33 -13.61
CA PHE A 121 15.38 -26.27 -13.32
C PHE A 121 15.84 -27.31 -12.27
N LEU A 122 16.16 -28.50 -12.81
CA LEU A 122 17.17 -29.50 -12.37
C LEU A 122 16.94 -30.36 -11.09
N PRO A 123 17.48 -31.61 -11.10
CA PRO A 123 17.14 -32.68 -10.15
C PRO A 123 17.99 -32.71 -8.86
N GLN A 124 18.68 -31.62 -8.50
CA GLN A 124 19.63 -31.62 -7.37
C GLN A 124 19.13 -30.99 -6.07
N PHE A 125 17.90 -30.48 -6.02
CA PHE A 125 17.36 -29.78 -4.86
C PHE A 125 16.20 -30.49 -4.16
N TRP A 126 16.36 -31.79 -3.91
CA TRP A 126 15.41 -32.59 -3.09
C TRP A 126 15.16 -31.99 -1.68
N ARG A 127 16.10 -31.20 -1.14
CA ARG A 127 15.94 -30.54 0.17
C ARG A 127 14.89 -29.42 0.20
N LEU A 128 14.68 -28.69 -0.90
CA LEU A 128 13.63 -27.66 -0.98
C LEU A 128 12.24 -28.25 -1.21
N PHE A 129 12.18 -29.47 -1.76
CA PHE A 129 10.94 -30.22 -1.94
C PHE A 129 10.39 -30.71 -0.60
N GLU A 130 11.26 -31.06 0.37
CA GLU A 130 10.85 -31.38 1.73
C GLU A 130 10.30 -30.18 2.50
N ASP A 131 10.84 -28.96 2.33
CA ASP A 131 10.25 -27.76 2.95
C ASP A 131 8.85 -27.46 2.39
N CYS A 132 8.62 -27.75 1.11
CA CYS A 132 7.32 -27.52 0.48
C CYS A 132 6.29 -28.62 0.82
N LEU A 133 6.68 -29.89 0.81
CA LEU A 133 5.82 -30.99 1.24
C LEU A 133 5.58 -30.97 2.74
N ASN A 134 6.58 -30.68 3.57
CA ASN A 134 6.38 -30.59 5.02
C ASN A 134 5.44 -29.45 5.37
N LYS A 135 5.48 -28.28 4.69
CA LYS A 135 4.48 -27.22 4.92
C LYS A 135 3.09 -27.50 4.34
N ILE A 136 2.99 -28.18 3.19
CA ILE A 136 1.69 -28.58 2.61
C ILE A 136 1.04 -29.73 3.43
N VAL A 137 1.85 -30.61 4.04
CA VAL A 137 1.37 -31.76 4.83
C VAL A 137 1.18 -31.41 6.31
N PHE A 138 1.94 -30.47 6.90
CA PHE A 138 1.76 -30.08 8.32
C PHE A 138 0.38 -29.47 8.62
N ASP A 139 -0.28 -28.84 7.63
CA ASP A 139 -1.57 -28.19 7.86
C ASP A 139 -2.75 -29.18 7.89
N ARG A 140 -2.53 -30.47 7.55
CA ARG A 140 -3.56 -31.49 7.79
C ARG A 140 -3.73 -31.79 9.29
N GLN A 141 -2.78 -31.39 10.14
CA GLN A 141 -2.89 -31.54 11.61
C GLN A 141 -3.46 -30.31 12.33
N LEU A 142 -3.47 -29.12 11.73
CA LEU A 142 -3.97 -27.90 12.38
C LEU A 142 -5.45 -27.58 12.06
N VAL A 143 -5.99 -28.06 10.93
CA VAL A 143 -7.43 -27.91 10.61
C VAL A 143 -8.34 -28.70 11.58
N HIS A 144 -7.78 -29.57 12.43
CA HIS A 144 -8.51 -30.30 13.48
C HIS A 144 -8.37 -29.69 14.88
N ALA A 145 -7.73 -28.52 15.03
CA ALA A 145 -7.47 -27.89 16.34
C ALA A 145 -8.00 -26.45 16.45
N ALA A 146 -9.10 -26.14 15.76
CA ALA A 146 -9.90 -24.93 15.96
C ALA A 146 -11.36 -25.28 16.25
#